data_AF-A0A952Z901-F1
#
_entry.id   AF-A0A952Z901-F1
#
_cell.length_a   1.000
_cell.length_b   1.000
_cell.length_c   1.000
_cell.angle_alpha   90.00
_cell.angle_beta   90.00
_cell.angle_gamma   90.00
#
_symmetry.space_group_name_H-M   'P 1'
#
loop_
_entity.id
_entity.type
_entity.pdbx_description
1 polymer ?
#
loop_
_entity_poly.entity_id
_entity_poly.type
_entity_poly.pdbx_seq_one_letter_code
_entity_poly.pdbx_strand_id
1 'polypeptide(L)' 'MYICVCNGINERDIRSAVDAGARTLGDLQRELGVASGCGQCAGEAQCLLRESGRDCAFGAQLHPA' A
#
# COMPACT_ATOMS: atom_id res chain seq x y z
N MET A 1 -2.31 -11.65 0.66
CA MET A 1 -1.17 -11.31 -0.21
C MET A 1 -0.27 -10.32 0.51
N TYR A 2 1.05 -10.42 0.35
CA TYR A 2 1.97 -9.40 0.84
C TYR A 2 2.03 -8.23 -0.14
N ILE A 3 1.83 -7.03 0.40
CA ILE A 3 1.90 -5.76 -0.35
C ILE A 3 3.28 -5.14 -0.17
N CYS A 4 3.81 -5.15 1.06
CA CYS A 4 5.18 -4.75 1.35
C CYS A 4 5.99 -5.95 1.81
N VAL A 5 6.95 -6.38 1.00
CA VAL A 5 7.87 -7.45 1.40
C VAL A 5 8.93 -6.98 2.39
N CYS A 6 9.34 -5.72 2.34
CA CYS A 6 10.38 -5.17 3.23
C CYS A 6 9.95 -5.20 4.70
N ASN A 7 8.69 -4.82 4.96
CA ASN A 7 8.14 -4.72 6.31
C ASN A 7 7.09 -5.82 6.59
N GLY A 8 6.94 -6.79 5.69
CA GLY A 8 6.00 -7.91 5.86
C GLY A 8 4.52 -7.50 5.91
N ILE A 9 4.15 -6.39 5.28
CA ILE A 9 2.78 -5.84 5.35
C ILE A 9 1.91 -6.53 4.31
N ASN A 10 0.76 -7.01 4.75
CA ASN A 10 -0.23 -7.65 3.91
C ASN A 10 -1.44 -6.75 3.67
N GLU A 11 -2.28 -7.14 2.71
CA GLU A 11 -3.48 -6.40 2.34
C GLU A 11 -4.45 -6.15 3.53
N ARG A 12 -4.58 -7.12 4.45
CA ARG A 12 -5.44 -7.00 5.63
C ARG A 12 -4.91 -5.93 6.58
N ASP A 13 -3.59 -5.83 6.74
CA ASP A 13 -2.98 -4.81 7.58
C ASP A 13 -3.31 -3.41 7.03
N ILE A 14 -3.23 -3.23 5.70
CA ILE A 14 -3.63 -1.98 5.04
C ILE A 14 -5.11 -1.69 5.27
N ARG A 15 -5.99 -2.68 5.09
CA ARG A 15 -7.43 -2.51 5.37
C ARG A 15 -7.71 -2.17 6.83
N SER A 16 -7.01 -2.80 7.78
CA SER A 16 -7.14 -2.48 9.20
C SER A 16 -6.70 -1.06 9.51
N ALA A 17 -5.61 -0.57 8.90
CA ALA A 17 -5.20 0.83 9.06
C ALA A 17 -6.22 1.80 8.41
N VAL A 18 -6.80 1.44 7.27
CA VAL A 18 -7.89 2.21 6.65
C VAL A 18 -9.11 2.27 7.57
N ASP A 19 -9.48 1.15 8.19
CA ASP A 19 -10.59 1.08 9.16
C ASP A 19 -10.28 1.93 10.42
N ALA A 20 -9.03 1.92 10.87
CA ALA A 20 -8.52 2.76 11.96
C ALA A 20 -8.50 4.27 11.61
N GLY A 21 -8.71 4.63 10.34
CA GLY A 21 -8.83 6.02 9.89
C GLY A 21 -7.71 6.50 8.96
N ALA A 22 -6.81 5.62 8.51
CA ALA A 22 -5.82 5.98 7.51
C ALA A 22 -6.49 6.38 6.20
N ARG A 23 -6.12 7.55 5.67
CA ARG A 23 -6.66 8.08 4.40
C ARG A 23 -5.57 8.43 3.39
N THR A 24 -4.31 8.44 3.82
CA THR A 24 -3.16 8.76 2.97
C THR A 24 -2.07 7.68 3.07
N LEU A 25 -1.19 7.62 2.07
CA LEU A 25 0.00 6.76 2.14
C LEU A 25 0.89 7.14 3.33
N GLY A 26 0.93 8.42 3.70
CA GLY A 26 1.66 8.90 4.87
C GLY A 26 1.11 8.31 6.17
N ASP A 27 -0.21 8.17 6.30
CA ASP A 27 -0.81 7.51 7.45
C ASP A 27 -0.40 6.04 7.52
N LEU A 28 -0.48 5.31 6.39
CA LEU A 28 -0.04 3.91 6.38
C LEU A 28 1.46 3.76 6.62
N GLN A 29 2.29 4.68 6.13
CA GLN A 29 3.72 4.71 6.41
C GLN A 29 3.98 4.87 7.91
N ARG A 30 3.20 5.71 8.60
CA ARG A 30 3.35 5.96 10.03
C ARG A 30 2.83 4.80 10.87
N GLU A 31 1.73 4.17 10.46
CA GLU A 31 1.10 3.09 11.24
C GLU A 31 1.72 1.71 10.96
N LEU A 32 1.98 1.40 9.69
CA LEU A 32 2.42 0.07 9.24
C LEU A 32 3.86 0.06 8.73
N GLY A 33 4.46 1.22 8.43
CA GLY A 33 5.75 1.27 7.76
C GLY A 33 5.70 0.84 6.29
N VAL A 34 4.53 0.73 5.66
CA VAL A 34 4.46 0.40 4.22
C VAL A 34 5.15 1.49 3.40
N ALA A 35 5.89 1.13 2.35
CA ALA A 35 6.58 2.10 1.48
C ALA A 35 7.57 3.05 2.21
N SER A 36 8.07 2.70 3.40
CA SER A 36 9.12 3.46 4.09
C SER A 36 10.54 3.06 3.69
N GLY A 37 10.71 1.86 3.13
CA GLY A 37 11.98 1.32 2.64
C GLY A 37 12.19 1.57 1.14
N CYS A 38 12.10 0.51 0.32
CA CYS A 38 12.34 0.58 -1.11
C CYS A 38 11.29 1.35 -1.93
N GLY A 39 10.13 1.66 -1.33
CA GLY A 39 9.05 2.41 -1.98
C GLY A 39 8.28 1.68 -3.10
N GLN A 40 8.71 0.50 -3.54
CA GLN A 40 8.10 -0.23 -4.67
C GLN A 40 6.62 -0.57 -4.47
N CYS A 41 6.21 -0.76 -3.20
CA CYS A 41 4.84 -1.07 -2.83
C CYS A 41 3.94 0.18 -2.68
N ALA A 42 4.46 1.39 -2.85
CA ALA A 42 3.72 2.64 -2.65
C ALA A 42 2.49 2.75 -3.56
N GLY A 43 2.64 2.35 -4.83
CA GLY A 43 1.54 2.37 -5.80
C GLY A 43 0.43 1.40 -5.42
N GLU A 44 0.80 0.16 -5.07
CA GLU A 44 -0.14 -0.89 -4.64
C GLU A 44 -0.85 -0.51 -3.33
N ALA A 45 -0.11 0.03 -2.36
CA ALA A 45 -0.67 0.49 -1.09
C ALA A 45 -1.62 1.69 -1.27
N GLN A 46 -1.30 2.64 -2.16
CA GLN A 46 -2.21 3.72 -2.53
C GLN A 46 -3.44 3.24 -3.28
N CYS A 47 -3.29 2.21 -4.11
CA CYS A 47 -4.43 1.58 -4.73
C CYS A 47 -5.35 0.99 -3.66
N LEU A 48 -4.84 0.15 -2.75
CA LEU A 48 -5.64 -0.43 -1.67
C LEU A 48 -6.27 0.60 -0.72
N LEU A 49 -5.62 1.76 -0.52
CA LEU A 49 -6.22 2.90 0.18
C LEU A 49 -7.44 3.46 -0.54
N ARG A 50 -7.39 3.56 -1.87
CA ARG A 50 -8.46 4.09 -2.73
C ARG A 50 -9.52 3.03 -3.04
N GLU A 51 -9.13 1.76 -3.07
CA GLU A 51 -9.92 0.60 -3.48
C GLU A 51 -10.85 0.06 -2.38
N SER A 52 -11.36 0.96 -1.54
CA SER A 52 -12.65 0.71 -0.87
C SER A 52 -13.81 0.57 -1.89
N GLY A 53 -13.54 0.70 -3.19
CA GLY A 53 -14.39 0.23 -4.29
C GLY A 53 -13.62 0.04 -5.60
N ARG A 54 -13.18 -1.20 -5.86
CA ARG A 54 -12.93 -1.85 -7.17
C ARG A 54 -11.86 -1.27 -8.13
N ASP A 55 -10.94 -2.18 -8.43
CA ASP A 55 -10.10 -2.35 -9.62
C ASP A 55 -9.05 -1.25 -9.85
N CYS A 56 -7.96 -1.23 -9.08
CA CYS A 56 -6.70 -0.66 -9.59
C CYS A 56 -5.65 -1.75 -9.81
N ALA A 57 -5.67 -2.24 -11.05
CA ALA A 57 -4.80 -3.26 -11.57
C ALA A 57 -3.31 -2.96 -11.31
N PHE A 58 -2.72 -3.78 -10.45
CA PHE A 58 -1.41 -4.41 -10.54
C PHE A 58 -0.48 -3.80 -11.61
N GLY A 59 0.45 -2.97 -11.13
CA GLY A 59 1.63 -2.60 -11.92
C GLY A 59 1.45 -1.35 -12.79
N ALA A 60 1.75 -0.19 -12.18
CA ALA A 60 2.61 0.74 -12.91
C ALA A 60 3.91 0.00 -13.23
N GLN A 61 3.95 -0.62 -14.41
CA GLN A 61 5.17 -1.11 -15.06
C GLN A 61 6.10 0.09 -15.25
N LEU A 62 6.81 0.48 -14.19
CA LEU A 62 8.05 1.23 -14.32
C LEU A 62 9.16 0.20 -14.48
N HIS A 63 9.49 -0.12 -15.73
CA HIS A 63 10.89 -0.31 -16.05
C HIS A 63 11.26 0.66 -17.18
N PRO A 64 12.01 1.74 -16.88
CA PRO A 64 12.56 2.61 -17.90
C PRO A 64 13.69 1.90 -18.66
N ALA A 65 13.65 2.00 -19.99
CA ALA A 65 14.81 2.21 -20.84
C ALA A 65 14.42 3.28 -21.86
#